data_AF-A0A950AAK2-F1
#
_entry.id   AF-A0A950AAK2-F1
#
_cell.length_a   1.000
_cell.length_b   1.000
_cell.length_c   1.000
_cell.angle_alpha   90.00
_cell.angle_beta   90.00
_cell.angle_gamma   90.00
#
_symmetry.space_group_name_H-M   'P 1'
#
loop_
_entity.id
_entity.type
_entity.pdbx_description
1 polymer ?
#
loop_
_entity_poly.entity_id
_entity_poly.type
_entity_poly.pdbx_seq_one_letter_code
_entity_poly.pdbx_strand_id
1 'polypeptide(L)'
;YVLFGGSVFGIFAGLYYWWPKMTGRLLDERLGKWHFWTMFLAFNATFLPMHWLGLLGMQRRVSYYDSQFHSSDLLSFVAGTNLFVSISAFVLGASMLIFAYNALRSAKAGKVAGPNPWGARTLEWMTSSPPPYYNFAEIPIVLSGPYDYGKPLPYANISQDLATEPVA
;
A
#
# COMPACT_ATOMS: atom_id res chain seq x y z
N TYR A 1 -9.83 11.38 -6.47
CA TYR A 1 -9.12 11.51 -5.17
C TYR A 1 -9.54 10.46 -4.16
N VAL A 2 -10.82 10.35 -3.77
CA VAL A 2 -11.23 9.45 -2.67
C VAL A 2 -11.01 7.97 -2.96
N LEU A 3 -11.45 7.45 -4.11
CA LEU A 3 -11.33 6.02 -4.43
C LEU A 3 -9.86 5.59 -4.56
N PHE A 4 -9.07 6.29 -5.37
CA PHE A 4 -7.67 5.93 -5.54
C PHE A 4 -6.84 6.32 -4.30
N GLY A 5 -6.92 7.58 -3.87
CA GLY A 5 -6.15 8.11 -2.73
C GLY A 5 -6.52 7.50 -1.38
N GLY A 6 -7.73 6.97 -1.23
CA GLY A 6 -8.17 6.24 -0.04
C GLY A 6 -8.05 4.74 -0.24
N SER A 7 -8.89 4.16 -1.09
CA SER A 7 -9.01 2.70 -1.20
C SER A 7 -7.76 2.03 -1.76
N VAL A 8 -7.12 2.58 -2.81
CA VAL A 8 -5.92 1.94 -3.40
C VAL A 8 -4.73 2.04 -2.45
N PHE A 9 -4.52 3.20 -1.82
CA PHE A 9 -3.50 3.32 -0.76
C PHE A 9 -3.78 2.40 0.43
N GLY A 10 -5.04 2.26 0.84
CA GLY A 10 -5.46 1.33 1.90
C GLY A 10 -5.20 -0.14 1.53
N ILE A 11 -5.49 -0.54 0.29
CA ILE A 11 -5.18 -1.88 -0.21
C ILE A 11 -3.67 -2.13 -0.16
N PHE A 12 -2.85 -1.19 -0.63
CA PHE A 12 -1.40 -1.35 -0.54
C PHE A 12 -0.90 -1.37 0.90
N ALA A 13 -1.42 -0.53 1.79
CA ALA A 13 -1.09 -0.58 3.21
C ALA A 13 -1.38 -1.97 3.80
N GLY A 14 -2.55 -2.53 3.51
CA GLY A 14 -2.91 -3.89 3.89
C GLY A 14 -2.01 -4.95 3.26
N LEU A 15 -1.67 -4.81 1.97
CA LEU A 15 -0.72 -5.72 1.30
C LEU A 15 0.63 -5.70 1.99
N TYR A 16 1.26 -4.54 2.20
CA TYR A 16 2.56 -4.46 2.89
C TYR A 16 2.48 -5.01 4.32
N TYR A 17 1.38 -4.77 5.03
CA TYR A 17 1.18 -5.25 6.39
C TYR A 17 1.01 -6.77 6.47
N TRP A 18 0.10 -7.37 5.70
CA TRP A 18 -0.19 -8.81 5.75
C TRP A 18 0.66 -9.67 4.80
N TRP A 19 1.48 -9.08 3.93
CA TRP A 19 2.38 -9.82 3.04
C TRP A 19 3.22 -10.89 3.76
N PRO A 20 3.94 -10.59 4.86
CA PRO A 20 4.69 -11.61 5.58
C PRO A 20 3.81 -12.70 6.17
N LYS A 21 2.59 -12.37 6.60
CA LYS A 21 1.65 -13.36 7.13
C LYS A 21 1.15 -14.31 6.04
N MET A 22 0.89 -13.80 4.83
CA MET A 22 0.42 -14.63 3.72
C MET A 22 1.53 -15.46 3.06
N THR A 23 2.75 -14.92 2.97
CA THR A 23 3.85 -15.52 2.17
C THR A 23 5.00 -16.08 2.99
N GLY A 24 5.07 -15.79 4.29
CA GLY A 24 6.18 -16.16 5.16
C GLY A 24 7.49 -15.39 4.89
N ARG A 25 7.46 -14.35 4.05
CA ARG A 25 8.64 -13.54 3.71
C ARG A 25 8.36 -12.05 3.77
N LEU A 26 9.38 -11.26 4.13
CA LEU A 26 9.30 -9.80 4.19
C LEU A 26 9.48 -9.16 2.80
N LEU A 27 8.71 -8.10 2.53
CA LEU A 27 8.94 -7.20 1.40
C LEU A 27 10.23 -6.38 1.63
N ASP A 28 10.89 -5.97 0.54
CA ASP A 28 12.02 -5.05 0.65
C ASP A 28 11.50 -3.64 0.96
N GLU A 29 11.86 -3.13 2.14
CA GLU A 29 11.49 -1.79 2.63
C GLU A 29 11.98 -0.67 1.72
N ARG A 30 13.15 -0.83 1.08
CA ARG A 30 13.67 0.20 0.17
C ARG A 30 12.78 0.31 -1.06
N LEU A 31 12.44 -0.82 -1.66
CA LEU A 31 11.52 -0.86 -2.81
C LEU A 31 10.10 -0.44 -2.40
N GLY A 32 9.67 -0.74 -1.18
CA GLY A 32 8.41 -0.27 -0.61
C GLY A 32 8.32 1.26 -0.56
N LYS A 33 9.37 1.92 -0.06
CA LYS A 33 9.47 3.39 -0.03
C LYS A 33 9.49 4.00 -1.43
N TRP A 34 10.23 3.41 -2.36
CA TRP A 34 10.21 3.84 -3.76
C TRP A 34 8.81 3.73 -4.36
N HIS A 35 8.15 2.59 -4.20
CA HIS A 35 6.78 2.41 -4.65
C HIS A 35 5.83 3.46 -4.06
N PHE A 36 5.87 3.66 -2.75
CA PHE A 36 5.03 4.65 -2.07
C PHE A 36 5.24 6.07 -2.61
N TRP A 37 6.49 6.54 -2.68
CA TRP A 37 6.78 7.91 -3.12
C TRP A 37 6.45 8.14 -4.59
N THR A 38 6.82 7.20 -5.47
CA THR A 38 6.47 7.30 -6.89
C THR A 38 4.96 7.31 -7.08
N MET A 39 4.23 6.41 -6.39
CA MET A 39 2.76 6.37 -6.45
C MET A 39 2.13 7.64 -5.89
N PHE A 40 2.58 8.12 -4.73
CA PHE A 40 2.04 9.31 -4.07
C PHE A 40 2.24 10.59 -4.88
N LEU A 41 3.45 10.81 -5.40
CA LEU A 41 3.75 11.98 -6.22
C LEU A 41 3.02 11.90 -7.56
N ALA A 42 3.04 10.75 -8.24
CA ALA A 42 2.36 10.58 -9.53
C ALA A 42 0.83 10.68 -9.39
N PHE A 43 0.25 10.15 -8.31
CA PHE A 43 -1.18 10.31 -8.00
C PHE A 43 -1.56 11.79 -7.89
N ASN A 44 -0.84 12.57 -7.09
CA ASN A 44 -1.14 13.99 -6.96
C ASN A 44 -0.88 14.74 -8.27
N ALA A 45 0.21 14.46 -8.97
CA ALA A 45 0.51 15.06 -10.27
C ALA A 45 -0.54 14.73 -11.35
N THR A 46 -1.18 13.55 -11.28
CA THR A 46 -2.24 13.16 -12.20
C THR A 46 -3.56 13.82 -11.85
N PHE A 47 -4.00 13.70 -10.60
CA PHE A 47 -5.37 14.07 -10.24
C PHE A 47 -5.52 15.53 -9.80
N LEU A 48 -4.49 16.16 -9.22
CA LEU A 48 -4.59 17.54 -8.73
C LEU A 48 -4.88 18.52 -9.87
N PRO A 49 -4.14 18.48 -11.00
CA PRO A 49 -4.39 19.38 -12.11
C PRO A 49 -5.76 19.16 -12.75
N MET A 50 -6.31 17.94 -12.70
CA MET A 50 -7.66 17.66 -13.20
C MET A 50 -8.76 18.42 -12.45
N HIS A 51 -8.57 18.78 -11.17
CA HIS A 51 -9.52 19.68 -10.50
C HIS A 51 -9.51 21.06 -11.14
N TRP A 52 -8.33 21.59 -11.44
CA TRP A 52 -8.18 22.87 -12.11
C TRP A 52 -8.79 22.84 -13.52
N LEU A 53 -8.52 21.79 -14.28
CA LEU A 53 -9.14 21.57 -15.59
C LEU A 53 -10.67 21.53 -15.53
N GLY A 54 -11.22 20.85 -14.51
CA GLY A 54 -12.66 20.83 -14.27
C GLY A 54 -13.26 22.21 -13.99
N LEU A 55 -12.55 23.06 -13.22
CA LEU A 55 -12.97 24.43 -12.95
C LEU A 55 -12.95 25.31 -14.19
N LEU A 56 -12.05 25.03 -15.14
CA LEU A 56 -11.99 25.71 -16.44
C LEU A 56 -13.07 25.24 -17.44
N GLY A 57 -13.98 24.36 -17.01
CA GLY A 57 -15.11 23.89 -17.82
C GLY A 57 -14.79 22.73 -18.74
N MET A 58 -13.65 22.06 -18.55
CA MET A 58 -13.29 20.88 -19.33
C MET A 58 -14.22 19.70 -18.99
N GLN A 59 -15.05 19.30 -19.94
CA GLN A 59 -16.04 18.24 -19.73
C GLN A 59 -15.38 16.86 -19.64
N ARG A 60 -15.93 16.00 -18.78
CA ARG A 60 -15.55 14.59 -18.69
C ARG A 60 -16.06 13.80 -19.90
N ARG A 61 -15.38 12.70 -20.25
CA ARG A 61 -15.78 11.76 -21.31
C ARG A 61 -15.81 12.39 -22.72
N VAL A 62 -14.87 13.30 -22.97
CA VAL A 62 -14.66 13.92 -24.29
C VAL A 62 -13.40 13.30 -24.90
N SER A 63 -13.48 12.90 -26.17
CA SER A 63 -12.36 12.27 -26.88
C SER A 63 -11.40 13.29 -27.51
N TYR A 64 -11.91 14.47 -27.85
CA TYR A 64 -11.15 15.55 -28.47
C TYR A 64 -11.63 16.90 -27.94
N TYR A 65 -10.70 17.74 -27.49
CA TYR A 65 -11.01 19.05 -26.93
C TYR A 65 -10.92 20.13 -28.02
N ASP A 66 -11.72 21.19 -27.88
CA ASP A 66 -11.67 22.30 -28.83
C ASP A 66 -10.30 23.02 -28.76
N SER A 67 -9.90 23.62 -29.87
CA SER A 67 -8.67 24.39 -30.06
C SER A 67 -8.46 25.51 -29.02
N GLN A 68 -9.54 26.03 -28.41
CA GLN A 68 -9.47 26.99 -27.30
C GLN A 68 -8.77 26.44 -26.04
N PHE A 69 -8.72 25.11 -25.88
CA PHE A 69 -7.96 24.44 -24.83
C PHE A 69 -6.54 24.04 -25.29
N HIS A 70 -6.20 24.35 -26.55
CA HIS A 70 -4.92 24.09 -27.21
C HIS A 70 -4.11 25.36 -27.52
N SER A 71 -4.72 26.55 -27.42
CA SER A 71 -4.13 27.83 -27.82
C SER A 71 -3.08 28.37 -26.84
N SER A 72 -2.08 29.06 -27.39
CA SER A 72 -0.80 29.43 -26.77
C SER A 72 -0.82 30.62 -25.80
N ASP A 73 -1.94 31.33 -25.61
CA ASP A 73 -2.02 32.49 -24.70
C ASP A 73 -2.81 32.16 -23.44
N LEU A 74 -2.19 32.30 -22.27
CA LEU A 74 -2.67 32.10 -20.88
C LEU A 74 -3.34 30.73 -20.55
N LEU A 75 -3.99 30.10 -21.52
CA LEU A 75 -4.57 28.76 -21.63
C LEU A 75 -3.55 27.69 -22.06
N SER A 76 -2.32 28.06 -22.39
CA SER A 76 -1.20 27.14 -22.67
C SER A 76 -0.88 26.21 -21.48
N PHE A 77 -1.29 26.60 -20.27
CA PHE A 77 -1.29 25.70 -19.12
C PHE A 77 -2.19 24.48 -19.34
N VAL A 78 -3.35 24.61 -19.99
CA VAL A 78 -4.35 23.51 -20.11
C VAL A 78 -3.90 22.40 -21.05
N ALA A 79 -3.38 22.74 -22.24
CA ALA A 79 -2.83 21.75 -23.18
C ALA A 79 -1.60 21.05 -22.58
N GLY A 80 -0.69 21.83 -21.98
CA GLY A 80 0.44 21.31 -21.22
C GLY A 80 0.00 20.44 -20.05
N THR A 81 -1.11 20.79 -19.39
CA THR A 81 -1.67 20.05 -18.26
C THR A 81 -2.19 18.69 -18.71
N ASN A 82 -2.89 18.57 -19.84
CA ASN A 82 -3.35 17.26 -20.31
C ASN A 82 -2.20 16.32 -20.68
N LEU A 83 -1.15 16.85 -21.32
CA LEU A 83 0.08 16.10 -21.57
C LEU A 83 0.77 15.71 -20.25
N PHE A 84 0.90 16.64 -19.32
CA PHE A 84 1.50 16.42 -18.00
C PHE A 84 0.74 15.37 -17.17
N VAL A 85 -0.59 15.45 -17.16
CA VAL A 85 -1.49 14.48 -16.52
C VAL A 85 -1.29 13.10 -17.16
N SER A 86 -1.18 13.03 -18.49
CA SER A 86 -0.94 11.77 -19.20
C SER A 86 0.41 11.15 -18.83
N ILE A 87 1.48 11.94 -18.84
CA ILE A 87 2.82 11.49 -18.40
C ILE A 87 2.76 11.02 -16.94
N SER A 88 2.13 11.78 -16.07
CA SER A 88 1.97 11.43 -14.65
C SER A 88 1.17 10.14 -14.46
N ALA A 89 0.13 9.91 -15.26
CA ALA A 89 -0.66 8.68 -15.23
C ALA A 89 0.18 7.46 -15.68
N PHE A 90 1.05 7.61 -16.67
CA PHE A 90 2.01 6.55 -17.03
C PHE A 90 3.02 6.28 -15.92
N VAL A 91 3.53 7.32 -15.24
CA VAL A 91 4.40 7.16 -14.07
C VAL A 91 3.68 6.45 -12.92
N LEU A 92 2.39 6.76 -12.71
CA LEU A 92 1.53 6.06 -11.75
C LEU A 92 1.34 4.58 -12.13
N GLY A 93 1.18 4.28 -13.42
CA GLY A 93 1.17 2.89 -13.90
C GLY A 93 2.52 2.18 -13.65
N ALA A 94 3.62 2.88 -13.90
CA ALA A 94 4.97 2.36 -13.66
C ALA A 94 5.27 2.09 -12.18
N SER A 95 4.66 2.84 -11.23
CA SER A 95 4.81 2.54 -9.80
C SER A 95 4.31 1.14 -9.46
N MET A 96 3.27 0.65 -10.15
CA MET A 96 2.75 -0.71 -9.93
C MET A 96 3.74 -1.79 -10.37
N LEU A 97 4.60 -1.50 -11.34
CA LEU A 97 5.70 -2.40 -11.73
C LEU A 97 6.75 -2.52 -10.63
N ILE A 98 7.03 -1.41 -9.91
CA ILE A 98 7.94 -1.43 -8.75
C ILE A 98 7.39 -2.37 -7.67
N PHE A 99 6.09 -2.27 -7.39
CA PHE A 99 5.42 -3.19 -6.46
C PHE A 99 5.48 -4.64 -6.94
N ALA A 100 5.10 -4.91 -8.19
CA ALA A 100 5.11 -6.25 -8.76
C ALA A 100 6.51 -6.89 -8.69
N TYR A 101 7.55 -6.12 -9.00
CA TYR A 101 8.93 -6.57 -8.87
C TYR A 101 9.29 -6.89 -7.40
N ASN A 102 8.94 -6.01 -6.45
CA ASN A 102 9.18 -6.24 -5.03
C ASN A 102 8.48 -7.51 -4.54
N ALA A 103 7.19 -7.66 -4.86
CA ALA A 103 6.38 -8.82 -4.52
C ALA A 103 6.98 -10.13 -5.05
N LEU A 104 7.31 -10.19 -6.35
CA LEU A 104 7.88 -11.39 -6.98
C LEU A 104 9.27 -11.75 -6.42
N ARG A 105 10.13 -10.74 -6.22
CA ARG A 105 11.48 -10.94 -5.65
C ARG A 105 11.40 -11.41 -4.20
N SER A 106 10.58 -10.76 -3.38
CA SER A 106 10.44 -11.10 -1.97
C SER A 106 9.76 -12.44 -1.74
N ALA A 107 8.80 -12.83 -2.59
CA ALA A 107 8.19 -14.17 -2.51
C ALA A 107 9.23 -15.29 -2.70
N LYS A 108 10.24 -15.08 -3.55
CA LYS A 108 11.27 -16.10 -3.84
C LYS A 108 12.48 -16.02 -2.92
N ALA A 109 12.97 -14.80 -2.65
CA ALA A 109 14.27 -14.56 -2.01
C ALA A 109 14.22 -13.53 -0.87
N GLY A 110 13.03 -13.12 -0.43
CA GLY A 110 12.87 -12.20 0.71
C GLY A 110 13.31 -12.83 2.03
N LYS A 111 13.64 -12.01 3.03
CA LYS A 111 13.96 -12.48 4.39
C LYS A 111 12.79 -13.27 4.96
N VAL A 112 13.06 -14.38 5.64
CA VAL A 112 12.03 -15.18 6.31
C VAL A 112 11.37 -14.33 7.38
N ALA A 113 10.04 -14.30 7.38
CA ALA A 113 9.26 -13.57 8.37
C ALA A 113 9.05 -14.45 9.62
N GLY A 114 9.27 -13.87 10.79
CA GLY A 114 8.85 -14.51 12.04
C GLY A 114 7.32 -14.51 12.20
N PRO A 115 6.80 -15.03 13.33
CA PRO A 115 5.37 -15.02 13.64
C PRO A 115 4.78 -13.61 13.68
N ASN A 116 5.56 -12.66 14.23
CA ASN A 116 5.15 -11.28 14.45
C ASN A 116 6.25 -10.26 14.08
N PRO A 117 6.48 -10.00 12.77
CA PRO A 117 7.51 -9.05 12.33
C PRO A 117 7.22 -7.60 12.71
N TRP A 118 5.96 -7.26 13.05
CA TRP A 118 5.54 -5.89 13.33
C TRP A 118 5.35 -5.59 14.82
N GLY A 119 5.55 -6.58 15.71
CA GLY A 119 5.25 -6.43 17.14
C GLY A 119 3.76 -6.11 17.41
N ALA A 120 2.87 -6.53 16.52
CA ALA A 120 1.44 -6.27 16.66
C ALA A 120 0.82 -7.17 17.74
N ARG A 121 -0.19 -6.66 18.45
CA ARG A 121 -0.84 -7.37 19.56
C ARG A 121 -2.15 -8.05 19.16
N THR A 122 -2.54 -8.01 17.90
CA THR A 122 -3.77 -8.62 17.40
C THR A 122 -3.58 -10.12 17.12
N LEU A 123 -4.69 -10.88 17.11
CA LEU A 123 -4.68 -12.34 17.08
C LEU A 123 -3.95 -12.93 15.86
N GLU A 124 -4.06 -12.29 14.69
CA GLU A 124 -3.45 -12.77 13.45
C GLU A 124 -1.91 -12.84 13.53
N TRP A 125 -1.28 -12.11 14.44
CA TRP A 125 0.16 -12.12 14.65
C TRP A 125 0.63 -13.12 15.69
N MET A 126 -0.28 -13.97 16.18
CA MET A 126 -0.01 -14.99 17.20
C MET A 126 0.10 -16.40 16.66
N THR A 127 0.01 -16.53 15.34
CA THR A 127 0.25 -17.75 14.59
C THR A 127 1.56 -17.62 13.80
N SER A 128 2.09 -18.74 13.33
CA SER A 128 3.20 -18.78 12.37
C SER A 128 2.90 -17.98 11.10
N SER A 129 3.95 -17.69 10.32
CA SER A 129 3.87 -16.99 9.04
C SER A 129 4.50 -17.88 7.95
N PRO A 130 3.72 -18.53 7.05
CA PRO A 130 2.25 -18.52 6.99
C PRO A 130 1.58 -19.35 8.10
N PRO A 131 0.28 -19.08 8.40
CA PRO A 131 -0.49 -19.89 9.35
C PRO A 131 -0.65 -21.34 8.88
N PRO A 132 -0.77 -22.30 9.80
CA PRO A 132 -1.17 -23.66 9.46
C PRO A 132 -2.65 -23.68 9.02
N TYR A 133 -3.09 -24.76 8.37
CA TYR A 133 -4.47 -24.86 7.85
C TYR A 133 -5.57 -24.68 8.91
N TYR A 134 -5.27 -24.98 10.17
CA TYR A 134 -6.18 -24.85 11.31
C TYR A 134 -6.06 -23.49 12.04
N ASN A 135 -5.16 -22.61 11.60
CA ASN A 135 -4.77 -21.35 12.26
C ASN A 135 -4.21 -21.55 13.69
N PHE A 136 -5.07 -21.85 14.66
CA PHE A 136 -4.70 -22.01 16.07
C PHE A 136 -4.99 -23.43 16.53
N ALA A 137 -4.01 -24.07 17.18
CA ALA A 137 -4.20 -25.41 17.75
C ALA A 137 -5.18 -25.39 18.94
N GLU A 138 -5.18 -24.30 19.71
CA GLU A 138 -6.06 -24.05 20.84
C GLU A 138 -6.76 -22.70 20.66
N ILE A 139 -7.96 -22.55 21.23
CA ILE A 139 -8.71 -21.30 21.16
C ILE A 139 -8.03 -20.26 22.07
N PRO A 140 -7.53 -19.14 21.53
CA PRO A 140 -6.82 -18.14 22.33
C PRO A 140 -7.79 -17.38 23.24
N ILE A 141 -7.40 -17.18 24.50
CA ILE A 141 -8.17 -16.39 25.48
C ILE A 141 -7.65 -14.96 25.46
N VAL A 142 -8.52 -13.98 25.15
CA VAL A 142 -8.16 -12.56 25.07
C VAL A 142 -8.31 -11.89 26.44
N LEU A 143 -7.20 -11.40 27.00
CA LEU A 143 -7.11 -10.79 28.32
C LEU A 143 -7.08 -9.26 28.30
N SER A 144 -6.66 -8.65 27.19
CA SER A 144 -6.55 -7.18 27.08
C SER A 144 -6.77 -6.69 25.64
N GLY A 145 -6.91 -5.37 25.48
CA GLY A 145 -7.15 -4.77 24.17
C GLY A 145 -5.92 -4.80 23.24
N PRO A 146 -6.15 -4.68 21.92
CA PRO A 146 -5.07 -4.73 20.92
C PRO A 146 -4.14 -3.49 20.95
N TYR A 147 -4.52 -2.42 21.64
CA TYR A 147 -3.77 -1.15 21.69
C TYR A 147 -2.94 -0.95 22.97
N ASP A 148 -2.91 -1.93 23.88
CA ASP A 148 -2.20 -1.87 25.17
C ASP A 148 -0.67 -2.09 25.04
N TYR A 149 0.03 -1.35 24.19
CA TYR A 149 1.47 -1.50 24.01
C TYR A 149 2.26 -1.26 25.31
N GLY A 150 3.33 -2.04 25.53
CA GLY A 150 4.15 -2.00 26.75
C GLY A 150 3.70 -2.94 27.89
N LYS A 151 2.51 -3.54 27.79
CA LYS A 151 2.07 -4.61 28.70
C LYS A 151 2.45 -6.00 28.15
N PRO A 152 2.43 -7.09 28.95
CA PRO A 152 2.55 -8.45 28.43
C PRO A 152 1.55 -8.72 27.30
N LEU A 153 1.87 -9.69 26.43
CA LEU A 153 0.96 -10.07 25.34
C LEU A 153 -0.42 -10.42 25.90
N PRO A 154 -1.52 -9.96 25.28
CA PRO A 154 -2.83 -9.99 25.92
C PRO A 154 -3.54 -11.34 25.80
N TYR A 155 -2.81 -12.46 25.83
CA TYR A 155 -3.38 -13.79 25.59
C TYR A 155 -2.73 -14.88 26.43
N ALA A 156 -3.52 -15.90 26.75
CA ALA A 156 -3.08 -17.13 27.41
C ALA A 156 -3.34 -18.35 26.49
N ASN A 157 -2.67 -19.48 26.77
CA ASN A 157 -2.78 -20.75 26.02
C ASN A 157 -2.34 -20.71 24.55
N ILE A 158 -1.34 -19.88 24.23
CA ILE A 158 -0.62 -19.98 22.95
C ILE A 158 0.64 -20.80 23.21
N SER A 159 0.95 -21.74 22.31
CA SER A 159 2.18 -22.55 22.39
C SER A 159 3.38 -21.64 22.63
N GLN A 160 4.10 -21.85 23.74
CA GLN A 160 5.20 -20.99 24.20
C GLN A 160 6.30 -20.79 23.13
N ASP A 161 6.41 -21.69 22.16
CA ASP A 161 7.37 -21.67 21.06
C ASP A 161 7.24 -20.44 20.12
N LEU A 162 6.10 -19.74 20.12
CA LEU A 162 5.89 -18.53 19.30
C LEU A 162 6.05 -17.21 20.09
N ALA A 163 6.16 -17.29 21.42
CA ALA A 163 6.18 -16.12 22.31
C ALA A 163 7.61 -15.63 22.65
N THR A 164 8.65 -16.34 22.20
CA THR A 164 10.01 -16.20 22.74
C THR A 164 11.03 -15.48 21.86
N GLU A 165 10.70 -15.05 20.64
CA GLU A 165 11.64 -14.25 19.83
C GLU A 165 11.13 -12.83 19.53
N PRO A 166 11.54 -11.82 20.32
CA PRO A 166 11.60 -10.46 19.83
C PRO A 166 12.79 -10.38 18.86
N VAL A 167 12.54 -10.43 17.55
CA VAL A 167 13.56 -10.05 16.57
C VAL A 167 13.73 -8.54 16.69
N ALA A 168 14.87 -8.16 17.28
CA ALA A 168 15.33 -6.78 17.43
C ALA A 168 15.48 -6.02 16.10
#